data_AF-A0A963ZC52-F1
#
_entry.id   AF-A0A963ZC52-F1
#
_cell.length_a   1.000
_cell.length_b   1.000
_cell.length_c   1.000
_cell.angle_alpha   90.00
_cell.angle_beta   90.00
_cell.angle_gamma   90.00
#
_symmetry.space_group_name_H-M   'P 1'
#
loop_
_entity.id
_entity.type
_entity.pdbx_description
1 polymer ?
#
loop_
_entity_poly.entity_id
_entity_poly.type
_entity_poly.pdbx_seq_one_letter_code
_entity_poly.pdbx_strand_id
1 'polypeptide(L)'
;MSYTKHFAATIRDHGMINLSPTQFRRMMNIVYLEGKLDQLKIIKRDLPTEEERKYDIQLFKLNSQLTEQTGNLPPGELVREMSHLS
;
A
#
# COMPACT_ATOMS: atom_id res chain seq x y z
N MET A 1 -4.39 -2.76 5.04
CA MET A 1 -3.00 -2.30 5.25
C MET A 1 -2.06 -3.47 5.57
N SER A 2 -1.72 -4.31 4.59
CA SER A 2 -0.77 -5.42 4.75
C SER A 2 0.68 -4.96 4.55
N TYR A 3 0.95 -4.10 3.58
CA TYR A 3 2.30 -3.60 3.30
C TYR A 3 2.82 -2.73 4.45
N THR A 4 2.01 -1.78 4.91
CA THR A 4 2.35 -0.87 6.01
C THR A 4 2.69 -1.64 7.29
N LYS A 5 1.89 -2.67 7.62
CA LYS A 5 2.15 -3.55 8.77
C LYS A 5 3.48 -4.30 8.62
N HIS A 6 3.76 -4.77 7.41
CA HIS A 6 5.01 -5.47 7.12
C HIS A 6 6.22 -4.54 7.21
N PHE A 7 6.15 -3.34 6.62
CA PHE A 7 7.21 -2.33 6.73
C PHE A 7 7.51 -1.97 8.19
N ALA A 8 6.47 -1.74 9.00
CA ALA A 8 6.63 -1.46 10.43
C ALA A 8 7.28 -2.63 11.18
N ALA A 9 6.89 -3.87 10.88
CA ALA A 9 7.50 -5.07 11.47
C ALA A 9 8.97 -5.21 11.06
N THR A 10 9.30 -5.04 9.78
CA THR A 10 10.68 -5.08 9.29
C THR A 10 11.54 -4.03 9.98
N ILE A 11 11.05 -2.79 10.11
CA ILE A 11 11.77 -1.70 10.77
C ILE A 11 12.00 -2.00 12.24
N ARG A 12 11.00 -2.54 12.94
CA ARG A 12 11.12 -2.94 14.34
C ARG A 12 12.16 -4.05 14.54
N ASP A 13 12.15 -5.06 13.67
CA ASP A 13 12.92 -6.29 13.86
C ASP A 13 14.36 -6.17 13.34
N HIS A 14 14.60 -5.36 12.30
CA HIS A 14 15.89 -5.26 11.60
C HIS A 14 16.46 -3.83 11.54
N GLY A 15 15.77 -2.83 12.10
CA GLY A 15 16.13 -1.42 11.98
C GLY A 15 15.73 -0.81 10.63
N MET A 16 16.26 0.37 10.31
CA MET A 16 15.92 1.03 9.05
C MET A 16 16.36 0.20 7.83
N ILE A 17 15.45 0.04 6.88
CA ILE A 17 15.74 -0.59 5.59
C ILE A 17 16.64 0.37 4.80
N ASN A 18 17.80 -0.09 4.35
CA ASN A 18 18.67 0.70 3.48
C ASN A 18 18.00 0.85 2.12
N LEU A 19 17.31 1.97 1.91
CA LEU A 19 16.57 2.27 0.69
C LEU A 19 17.20 3.46 -0.03
N SER A 20 17.35 3.35 -1.35
CA SER A 20 17.63 4.54 -2.16
C SER A 20 16.48 5.55 -2.05
N PRO A 21 16.71 6.86 -2.31
CA PRO A 21 15.65 7.87 -2.24
C PRO A 21 14.41 7.52 -3.09
N THR A 22 14.62 6.86 -4.22
CA THR A 22 13.54 6.39 -5.10
C THR A 22 12.72 5.28 -4.45
N GLN A 23 13.38 4.30 -3.84
CA GLN A 23 12.69 3.20 -3.15
C GLN A 23 12.00 3.69 -1.88
N PHE A 24 12.60 4.61 -1.14
CA PHE A 24 11.93 5.24 0.00
C PHE A 24 10.64 5.98 -0.43
N ARG A 25 10.69 6.74 -1.54
CA ARG A 25 9.50 7.39 -2.10
C ARG A 25 8.43 6.37 -2.49
N ARG A 26 8.82 5.26 -3.14
CA ARG A 26 7.93 4.15 -3.49
C ARG A 26 7.26 3.54 -2.24
N MET A 27 8.03 3.29 -1.18
CA MET A 27 7.51 2.81 0.11
C MET A 27 6.44 3.76 0.68
N MET A 28 6.71 5.06 0.68
CA MET A 28 5.76 6.06 1.18
C MET A 28 4.50 6.16 0.32
N ASN A 29 4.63 6.04 -1.01
CA ASN A 29 3.49 6.00 -1.91
C ASN A 29 2.59 4.78 -1.62
N ILE A 30 3.18 3.61 -1.35
CA ILE A 30 2.44 2.41 -0.97
C ILE A 30 1.66 2.63 0.33
N VAL A 31 2.31 3.18 1.36
CA VAL A 31 1.65 3.49 2.65
C VAL A 31 0.47 4.45 2.45
N TYR A 32 0.65 5.49 1.64
CA TYR A 32 -0.41 6.44 1.32
C TYR A 32 -1.59 5.81 0.58
N LEU A 33 -1.32 4.99 -0.44
CA LEU A 33 -2.36 4.30 -1.20
C LEU A 33 -3.12 3.30 -0.33
N GLU A 34 -2.42 2.55 0.53
CA GLU A 34 -3.08 1.65 1.49
C GLU A 34 -3.98 2.39 2.47
N GLY A 35 -3.53 3.54 2.99
CA GLY A 35 -4.34 4.37 3.89
C GLY A 35 -5.61 4.87 3.21
N LYS A 36 -5.51 5.35 1.97
CA LYS A 36 -6.67 5.76 1.18
C LYS A 36 -7.65 4.62 0.90
N LEU A 37 -7.15 3.44 0.55
CA LEU A 37 -7.97 2.26 0.33
C LEU A 37 -8.73 1.86 1.60
N ASP A 38 -8.06 1.90 2.75
CA ASP A 38 -8.67 1.55 4.04
C ASP A 38 -9.76 2.57 4.41
N GLN A 39 -9.47 3.87 4.29
CA GLN A 39 -10.43 4.93 4.51
C GLN A 39 -11.66 4.80 3.61
N LEU A 40 -11.45 4.52 2.32
CA LEU A 40 -12.55 4.39 1.36
C LEU A 40 -13.42 3.17 1.66
N LYS A 41 -12.82 2.07 2.11
CA LYS A 41 -13.57 0.88 2.58
C LYS A 41 -14.39 1.18 3.83
N ILE A 42 -13.87 1.97 4.76
CA ILE A 42 -14.60 2.39 5.96
C ILE A 42 -15.81 3.23 5.56
N ILE A 43 -15.61 4.27 4.75
CA ILE A 43 -16.71 5.13 4.26
C ILE A 43 -17.77 4.29 3.55
N LYS A 44 -17.34 3.39 2.66
CA LYS A 44 -18.22 2.52 1.87
C LYS A 44 -19.09 1.62 2.75
N ARG A 45 -18.55 1.10 3.86
CA ARG A 45 -19.27 0.22 4.80
C ARG A 45 -20.46 0.92 5.49
N ASP A 46 -20.35 2.22 5.70
CA ASP A 46 -21.32 2.99 6.48
C ASP A 46 -22.39 3.66 5.59
N LEU A 47 -22.37 3.40 4.27
CA LEU A 47 -23.29 3.96 3.27
C LEU A 47 -24.40 2.99 2.84
N PRO A 48 -25.57 3.49 2.38
CA PRO A 48 -26.57 2.68 1.69
C PRO A 48 -26.02 2.06 0.40
N THR A 49 -26.45 0.84 0.05
CA THR A 49 -25.93 0.03 -1.08
C THR A 49 -25.90 0.74 -2.44
N GLU A 50 -26.82 1.67 -2.71
CA GLU A 50 -26.83 2.43 -3.98
C GLU A 50 -25.75 3.53 -4.02
N GLU A 51 -25.37 4.09 -2.87
CA GLU A 51 -24.28 5.06 -2.77
C GLU A 51 -22.92 4.38 -2.69
N GLU A 52 -22.90 3.18 -2.11
CA GLU A 52 -21.76 2.29 -2.00
C GLU A 52 -21.07 2.04 -3.37
N ARG A 53 -21.87 1.72 -4.40
CA ARG A 53 -21.36 1.39 -5.75
C ARG A 53 -20.64 2.56 -6.43
N LYS A 54 -20.94 3.81 -6.04
CA LYS A 54 -20.29 5.00 -6.60
C LYS A 54 -18.78 5.01 -6.32
N TYR A 55 -18.33 4.30 -5.29
CA TYR A 55 -16.94 4.25 -4.87
C TYR A 55 -16.15 3.07 -5.47
N ASP A 56 -16.80 2.15 -6.18
CA ASP A 56 -16.15 0.98 -6.77
C ASP A 56 -15.09 1.36 -7.81
N ILE A 57 -15.37 2.37 -8.62
CA ILE A 57 -14.41 2.89 -9.61
C ILE A 57 -13.17 3.47 -8.91
N GLN A 58 -13.36 4.17 -7.79
CA GLN A 58 -12.25 4.76 -7.03
C GLN A 58 -11.42 3.67 -6.34
N LEU A 59 -12.07 2.67 -5.74
CA LEU A 59 -11.40 1.50 -5.18
C LEU A 59 -10.57 0.77 -6.23
N PHE A 60 -11.16 0.54 -7.41
CA PHE A 60 -10.46 -0.10 -8.52
C PHE A 60 -9.22 0.70 -8.94
N LYS A 61 -9.34 2.01 -9.13
CA LYS A 61 -8.21 2.89 -9.50
C LYS A 61 -7.09 2.87 -8.45
N LEU A 62 -7.43 2.98 -7.17
CA LEU A 62 -6.47 2.95 -6.07
C LEU A 62 -5.77 1.58 -5.96
N ASN A 63 -6.51 0.48 -6.15
CA ASN A 63 -5.92 -0.85 -6.19
C ASN A 63 -4.96 -1.00 -7.38
N SER A 64 -5.33 -0.52 -8.58
CA SER A 64 -4.45 -0.57 -9.75
C SER A 64 -3.16 0.22 -9.53
N GLN A 65 -3.25 1.41 -8.92
CA GLN A 65 -2.06 2.20 -8.53
C GLN A 65 -1.19 1.47 -7.50
N LEU A 66 -1.81 0.82 -6.52
CA LEU A 66 -1.09 0.00 -5.55
C LEU A 66 -0.39 -1.18 -6.24
N THR A 67 -1.05 -1.85 -7.16
CA THR A 67 -0.47 -2.93 -7.97
C THR A 67 0.69 -2.44 -8.81
N GLU A 68 0.61 -1.25 -9.42
CA GLU A 68 1.70 -0.63 -10.16
C GLU A 68 2.92 -0.37 -9.26
N GLN A 69 2.71 0.15 -8.05
CA GLN A 69 3.80 0.38 -7.10
C GLN A 69 4.39 -0.93 -6.56
N THR A 70 3.61 -2.00 -6.45
CA THR A 70 4.03 -3.25 -5.79
C THR A 70 4.49 -4.32 -6.78
N GLY A 71 4.20 -4.16 -8.07
CA GLY A 71 4.37 -5.22 -9.06
C GLY A 71 3.51 -6.46 -8.75
N ASN A 72 2.46 -6.31 -7.93
CA ASN A 72 1.68 -7.40 -7.34
C ASN A 72 2.51 -8.36 -6.45
N LEU A 73 3.69 -7.95 -5.98
CA LEU A 73 4.51 -8.76 -5.07
C LEU A 73 3.92 -8.74 -3.66
N PRO A 74 3.94 -9.87 -2.93
CA PRO A 74 3.58 -9.87 -1.52
C PRO A 74 4.56 -9.01 -0.70
N PRO A 75 4.16 -8.47 0.47
CA PRO A 75 4.95 -7.48 1.20
C PRO A 75 6.41 -7.86 1.49
N GLY A 76 6.67 -9.14 1.81
CA GLY A 76 8.02 -9.62 2.09
C GLY A 76 8.91 -9.68 0.85
N GLU A 77 8.36 -10.06 -0.30
CA GLU A 77 9.10 -10.08 -1.56
C GLU A 77 9.37 -8.67 -2.06
N LEU A 78 8.40 -7.76 -1.89
CA LEU A 78 8.55 -6.36 -2.23
C LEU A 78 9.68 -5.69 -1.43
N VAL A 79 9.74 -5.92 -0.11
CA VAL A 79 10.83 -5.35 0.72
C VAL A 79 12.19 -5.86 0.25
N ARG A 80 12.30 -7.15 -0.05
CA ARG A 80 13.54 -7.74 -0.57
C ARG A 80 13.93 -7.09 -1.90
N GLU A 81 13.00 -7.02 -2.84
CA GLU A 81 13.21 -6.37 -4.14
C GLU A 81 13.69 -4.93 -3.99
N MET A 82 12.98 -4.12 -3.20
CA MET A 82 13.33 -2.72 -2.96
C MET A 82 14.73 -2.60 -2.33
N SER A 83 15.10 -3.46 -1.39
CA SER A 83 16.43 -3.46 -0.78
C SER A 83 17.57 -3.87 -1.73
N HIS A 84 17.28 -4.72 -2.73
CA HIS A 84 18.26 -5.11 -3.75
C HIS A 84 18.44 -4.06 -4.86
N LEU A 85 17.43 -3.22 -5.09
CA LEU A 85 17.49 -2.09 -6.02
C LEU A 85 17.92 -0.76 -5.35
N SER A 86 18.44 -0.83 -4.12
CA SER A 86 18.85 0.33 -3.32
C SER A 86 20.32 0.66 -3.46
#